data_AF-A0A7U7B2X7-F1
#
_entry.id   AF-A0A7U7B2X7-F1
#
_cell.length_a   1.000
_cell.length_b   1.000
_cell.length_c   1.000
_cell.angle_alpha   90.00
_cell.angle_beta   90.00
_cell.angle_gamma   90.00
#
_symmetry.space_group_name_H-M   'P 1'
#
loop_
_entity.id
_entity.type
_entity.pdbx_description
1 polymer ?
#
loop_
_entity_poly.entity_id
_entity_poly.type
_entity_poly.pdbx_seq_one_letter_code
_entity_poly.pdbx_strand_id
1 'polypeptide(L)' 'MVALADIVLLLGPRKKRLLDIAELIVPKEQFRLFRKNILNELGKDGFEGDLHRLLERQTRDRAGNKSA' A
#
# COMPACT_ATOMS: atom_id res chain seq x y z
N MET A 1 -4.98 -18.18 4.24
CA MET A 1 -4.51 -17.41 3.06
C MET A 1 -4.61 -15.94 3.44
N VAL A 2 -3.55 -15.16 3.33
CA VAL A 2 -3.61 -13.73 3.67
C VAL A 2 -4.33 -13.01 2.54
N ALA A 3 -5.41 -12.29 2.84
CA ALA A 3 -6.12 -11.51 1.85
C ALA A 3 -5.44 -10.15 1.67
N LEU A 4 -5.57 -9.57 0.47
CA LEU A 4 -5.11 -8.20 0.20
C LEU A 4 -5.69 -7.20 1.22
N ALA A 5 -6.96 -7.38 1.58
CA ALA A 5 -7.65 -6.55 2.55
C ALA A 5 -6.96 -6.54 3.93
N ASP A 6 -6.43 -7.69 4.38
CA ASP A 6 -5.72 -7.79 5.67
C ASP A 6 -4.42 -6.98 5.64
N ILE A 7 -3.69 -7.03 4.51
CA ILE A 7 -2.44 -6.29 4.33
C ILE A 7 -2.71 -4.78 4.29
N VAL A 8 -3.73 -4.35 3.55
CA VAL A 8 -4.15 -2.94 3.45
C VAL A 8 -4.62 -2.42 4.81
N LEU A 9 -5.37 -3.23 5.57
CA LEU A 9 -5.80 -2.88 6.92
C LEU A 9 -4.60 -2.60 7.84
N LEU A 10 -3.55 -3.42 7.77
CA LEU A 10 -2.32 -3.21 8.54
C LEU A 10 -1.49 -2.02 8.05
N LEU A 11 -1.60 -1.65 6.77
CA LEU A 11 -0.88 -0.51 6.19
C LEU A 11 -1.45 0.84 6.66
N GLY A 12 -2.76 0.92 6.89
CA GLY A 12 -3.45 2.15 7.31
C GLY A 12 -2.83 2.85 8.52
N PRO A 13 -2.66 2.18 9.67
CA PRO A 13 -2.03 2.78 10.86
C PRO A 13 -0.58 3.23 10.63
N ARG A 14 0.16 2.57 9.72
CA ARG A 14 1.53 2.95 9.37
C ARG A 14 1.55 4.24 8.54
N LYS A 15 0.67 4.34 7.54
CA LYS A 15 0.44 5.58 6.77
C LYS A 15 0.15 6.75 7.71
N LYS A 16 -0.77 6.54 8.65
CA LYS A 16 -1.13 7.58 9.64
C LYS A 16 0.09 8.04 10.44
N ARG A 17 0.86 7.12 11.04
CA ARG A 17 2.05 7.49 11.84
C ARG A 17 3.09 8.26 11.03
N LEU A 18 3.30 7.91 9.76
CA LEU A 18 4.23 8.64 8.89
C LEU A 18 3.76 10.08 8.64
N LEU A 19 2.46 10.28 8.42
CA LEU A 19 1.87 11.61 8.25
C LEU A 19 1.92 12.41 9.55
N ASP A 20 1.58 11.80 10.69
CA ASP A 20 1.62 12.44 12.00
C ASP A 20 3.04 12.93 12.33
N ILE A 21 4.06 12.10 12.11
CA ILE A 21 5.47 12.48 12.31
C ILE A 21 5.88 13.60 11.36
N ALA A 22 5.50 13.51 10.09
CA ALA A 22 5.85 14.51 9.10
C ALA A 22 5.22 15.88 9.40
N GLU A 23 3.99 15.90 9.93
CA GLU A 23 3.32 17.16 10.31
C GLU A 23 4.08 17.92 11.40
N LEU A 24 4.81 17.21 12.27
CA LEU A 24 5.59 17.82 13.34
C LEU A 24 6.91 18.43 12.87
N ILE A 25 7.48 17.92 11.77
CA ILE A 25 8.85 18.26 11.35
C ILE A 25 8.91 19.02 10.02
N VAL A 26 7.85 18.99 9.22
CA VAL A 26 7.83 19.57 7.87
C VAL A 26 7.05 20.89 7.86
N PRO A 27 7.56 21.96 7.21
CA PRO A 27 6.79 23.18 6.99
C PRO A 27 5.46 22.89 6.27
N LYS A 28 4.38 23.61 6.63
CA LYS A 28 3.01 23.33 6.14
C LYS A 28 2.89 23.19 4.62
N GLU A 29 3.56 24.05 3.86
CA GLU A 29 3.55 23.99 2.39
C GLU A 29 4.19 22.70 1.85
N GLN A 30 5.27 22.25 2.48
CA GLN A 30 5.95 21.01 2.12
C GLN A 30 5.20 19.79 2.63
N PHE A 31 4.52 19.88 3.78
CA PHE A 31 3.69 18.79 4.32
C PHE A 31 2.56 18.41 3.37
N ARG A 32 1.93 19.38 2.70
CA ARG A 32 0.89 19.10 1.70
C ARG A 32 1.41 18.21 0.56
N LEU A 33 2.61 18.51 0.05
CA LEU A 33 3.26 17.71 -0.98
C LEU A 33 3.68 16.32 -0.45
N PHE A 34 4.27 16.27 0.75
CA PHE A 34 4.64 15.02 1.40
C PHE A 34 3.43 14.10 1.59
N ARG A 35 2.32 14.63 2.12
CA ARG A 35 1.08 13.90 2.32
C ARG A 35 0.56 13.32 1.00
N LYS A 36 0.52 14.12 -0.06
CA LYS A 36 0.11 13.64 -1.39
C LYS A 36 0.99 12.49 -1.85
N ASN A 37 2.31 12.63 -1.76
CA ASN A 37 3.26 11.62 -2.22
C ASN A 37 3.13 10.31 -1.41
N ILE A 38 3.04 10.39 -0.08
CA ILE A 38 2.87 9.21 0.78
C ILE A 38 1.55 8.49 0.51
N LEU A 39 0.47 9.23 0.31
CA LEU A 39 -0.84 8.61 0.03
C LEU A 39 -0.88 7.96 -1.35
N ASN A 40 -0.18 8.52 -2.35
CA ASN A 40 -0.04 7.90 -3.66
C ASN A 40 0.83 6.64 -3.59
N GLU A 41 2.02 6.75 -2.99
CA GLU A 41 2.99 5.66 -2.87
C GLU A 41 2.41 4.45 -2.12
N LEU A 42 1.70 4.70 -1.02
CA LEU A 42 1.14 3.65 -0.16
C LEU A 42 -0.35 3.40 -0.44
N GLY A 43 -0.87 3.90 -1.55
CA GLY A 43 -2.26 3.78 -1.97
C GLY A 43 -2.44 2.84 -3.17
N LYS A 44 -3.60 2.98 -3.82
CA LYS A 44 -4.00 2.15 -4.97
C LYS A 44 -3.07 2.27 -6.17
N ASP A 45 -2.52 3.45 -6.40
CA ASP A 45 -1.64 3.72 -7.53
C ASP A 45 -0.18 3.27 -7.29
N GLY A 46 0.17 2.94 -6.04
CA GLY A 46 1.47 2.42 -5.66
C GLY A 46 1.35 1.02 -5.03
N PHE A 47 1.78 0.91 -3.78
CA PHE A 47 1.98 -0.36 -3.09
C PHE A 47 0.73 -1.25 -3.01
N GLU A 48 -0.47 -0.69 -2.82
CA GLU A 48 -1.69 -1.51 -2.79
C GLU A 48 -1.98 -2.14 -4.16
N GLY A 49 -1.71 -1.40 -5.24
CA GLY A 49 -1.84 -1.90 -6.61
C GLY A 49 -0.81 -2.98 -6.94
N ASP A 50 0.44 -2.80 -6.49
CA ASP A 50 1.49 -3.82 -6.64
C ASP A 50 1.15 -5.12 -5.91
N LEU A 51 0.66 -5.01 -4.67
CA LEU A 51 0.20 -6.16 -3.89
C LEU A 51 -0.96 -6.89 -4.59
N HIS A 52 -1.92 -6.16 -5.12
CA HIS A 52 -3.03 -6.75 -5.86
C HIS A 52 -2.52 -7.59 -7.04
N ARG A 53 -1.67 -7.00 -7.88
CA ARG A 53 -1.06 -7.68 -9.04
C ARG A 53 -0.27 -8.93 -8.62
N LEU A 54 0.49 -8.84 -7.53
CA LEU A 54 1.29 -9.96 -7.01
C LEU A 54 0.39 -11.12 -6.56
N LEU A 55 -0.67 -10.84 -5.79
CA LEU A 55 -1.57 -11.87 -5.27
C LEU A 55 -2.42 -12.50 -6.38
N GLU A 56 -2.86 -11.72 -7.36
CA GLU A 56 -3.52 -12.25 -8.57
C GLU A 56 -2.61 -13.18 -9.37
N ARG A 57 -1.34 -12.81 -9.54
CA ARG A 57 -0.35 -13.65 -10.21
C ARG A 57 -0.15 -14.97 -9.47
N GLN A 58 0.06 -14.93 -8.15
CA GLN A 58 0.21 -16.15 -7.34
C GLN A 58 -1.03 -17.06 -7.42
N THR A 59 -2.22 -16.47 -7.49
CA THR A 59 -3.46 -17.23 -7.62
C THR A 59 -3.55 -17.91 -8.99
N ARG A 60 -3.18 -17.21 -10.07
CA ARG A 60 -3.09 -17.77 -11.43
C ARG A 60 -2.06 -18.89 -11.53
N ASP A 61 -0.84 -18.68 -11.01
CA ASP A 61 0.24 -19.66 -11.06
C ASP A 61 -0.16 -20.96 -10.33
N ARG A 62 -0.84 -20.85 -9.18
CA ARG A 62 -1.36 -22.01 -8.44
C ARG A 62 -2.50 -22.73 -9.16
N ALA A 63 -3.31 -22.03 -9.94
CA ALA A 63 -4.38 -22.62 -10.74
C ALA A 63 -3.82 -23.35 -11.98
N GLY A 64 -2.81 -22.77 -12.64
CA GLY A 64 -2.14 -23.39 -13.79
C GLY A 64 -1.38 -24.68 -13.46
N ASN A 65 -0.79 -24.75 -12.27
CA ASN A 65 -0.03 -25.93 -11.81
C ASN A 65 -0.90 -27.13 -11.37
N LYS A 66 -2.23 -27.00 -11.35
CA LYS A 66 -3.15 -28.11 -11.02
C LYS A 66 -3.70 -28.84 -12.25
N SER A 67 -3.37 -28.36 -13.44
CA SER A 67 -3.87 -28.90 -14.73
C SER A 67 -2.79 -29.63 -15.53
N ALA A 68 -1.63 -29.88 -14.92
CA ALA A 68 -0.53 -30.69 -15.45
C ALA A 68 -0.25 -31.83 -14.47
#